data_AF-A0A830B7L2-F1
#
_entry.id   AF-A0A830B7L2-F1
#
_cell.length_a   1.000
_cell.length_b   1.000
_cell.length_c   1.000
_cell.angle_alpha   90.00
_cell.angle_beta   90.00
_cell.angle_gamma   90.00
#
_symmetry.space_group_name_H-M   'P 1'
#
loop_
_entity.id
_entity.type
_entity.pdbx_description
1 polymer ?
#
loop_
_entity_poly.entity_id
_entity_poly.type
_entity_poly.pdbx_seq_one_letter_code
_entity_poly.pdbx_strand_id
1 'polypeptide(L)'
;MLACGLATHFVPSEGLPVLEEALDKADSGDPAVISSIIHDFSIITKFKRIALTKGLNIINKSFSRRTVEEIISSLKREAADRTDDWISSTIHSFKKASPMSLKISLRSGREGRLEGISECLSREYIMLSHAIRYKDFVEGYRAILLDKDRNPKVCALFALKEWEKISKLCNLSLFSCD
;
A
#
# COMPACT_ATOMS: atom_id res chain seq x y z
N MET A 1 -11.85 0.59 -6.20
CA MET A 1 -11.31 1.95 -6.02
C MET A 1 -12.36 2.91 -5.49
N LEU A 2 -13.48 3.13 -6.20
CA LEU A 2 -14.55 4.04 -5.72
C LEU A 2 -15.13 3.63 -4.35
N ALA A 3 -15.55 2.37 -4.20
CA ALA A 3 -16.17 1.88 -2.95
C ALA A 3 -15.24 1.87 -1.72
N CYS A 4 -13.93 1.91 -1.92
CA CYS A 4 -12.92 1.99 -0.85
C CYS A 4 -12.32 3.40 -0.70
N GLY A 5 -12.86 4.41 -1.40
CA GLY A 5 -12.44 5.81 -1.28
C GLY A 5 -11.12 6.17 -1.99
N LEU A 6 -10.59 5.29 -2.84
CA LEU A 6 -9.36 5.56 -3.60
C LEU A 6 -9.59 6.35 -4.90
N ALA A 7 -10.82 6.38 -5.39
CA ALA A 7 -11.23 7.20 -6.52
C ALA A 7 -12.39 8.08 -6.09
N THR A 8 -12.51 9.28 -6.68
CA THR A 8 -13.60 10.23 -6.40
C THR A 8 -14.82 10.01 -7.30
N HIS A 9 -14.57 9.67 -8.56
CA HIS A 9 -15.58 9.53 -9.60
C HIS A 9 -15.41 8.21 -10.38
N PHE A 10 -16.47 7.80 -11.07
CA PHE A 10 -16.43 6.66 -11.99
C PHE A 10 -17.03 7.08 -13.32
N VAL A 11 -16.18 7.14 -14.35
CA VAL A 11 -16.52 7.54 -15.71
C VAL A 11 -16.21 6.35 -16.64
N PRO A 12 -17.16 5.90 -17.48
CA PRO A 12 -16.89 4.88 -18.50
C PRO A 12 -15.81 5.33 -19.48
N SER A 13 -14.99 4.38 -19.95
CA SER A 13 -13.90 4.67 -20.89
C SER A 13 -14.37 5.38 -22.16
N GLU A 14 -15.57 5.06 -22.63
CA GLU A 14 -16.18 5.63 -23.84
C GLU A 14 -16.53 7.11 -23.67
N GLY A 15 -16.75 7.56 -22.43
CA GLY A 15 -17.08 8.96 -22.11
C GLY A 15 -15.87 9.85 -21.87
N LEU A 16 -14.66 9.28 -21.74
CA LEU A 16 -13.45 10.05 -21.46
C LEU A 16 -13.12 11.10 -22.53
N PRO A 17 -13.19 10.81 -23.84
CA PRO A 17 -12.88 11.81 -24.87
C PRO A 17 -13.79 13.04 -24.80
N VAL A 18 -15.07 12.83 -24.51
CA VAL A 18 -16.06 13.93 -24.43
C VAL A 18 -15.90 14.71 -23.12
N LEU A 19 -15.54 14.03 -22.02
CA LEU A 19 -15.21 14.68 -20.76
C LEU A 19 -13.97 15.58 -20.90
N GLU A 20 -12.92 15.11 -21.57
CA GLU A 20 -11.72 15.91 -21.85
C GLU A 20 -12.06 17.17 -22.65
N GLU A 21 -12.88 17.06 -23.69
CA GLU A 21 -13.35 18.21 -24.48
C GLU A 21 -14.19 19.18 -23.64
N ALA A 22 -15.04 18.67 -22.74
CA ALA A 22 -15.85 19.51 -21.85
C ALA A 22 -14.99 20.26 -20.82
N LEU A 23 -13.94 19.63 -20.29
CA LEU A 23 -12.99 20.25 -19.38
C LEU A 23 -12.16 21.34 -20.09
N ASP A 24 -11.72 21.08 -21.31
CA ASP A 24 -10.98 22.05 -22.14
C ASP A 24 -11.85 23.29 -22.44
N LYS A 25 -13.11 23.08 -22.83
CA LYS A 25 -14.07 24.17 -23.11
C LYS A 25 -14.43 25.03 -21.90
N ALA A 26 -14.36 24.46 -20.69
CA ALA A 26 -14.74 25.18 -19.49
C ALA A 26 -13.73 26.28 -19.11
N ASP A 27 -12.47 26.14 -19.55
CA ASP A 27 -11.37 27.10 -19.39
C ASP A 27 -11.35 27.77 -18.00
N SER A 28 -11.54 26.96 -16.96
CA SER A 28 -11.66 27.43 -15.58
C SER A 28 -10.77 26.61 -14.65
N GLY A 29 -10.01 27.32 -13.81
CA GLY A 29 -9.25 26.72 -12.73
C GLY A 29 -10.06 26.50 -11.44
N ASP A 30 -11.35 26.82 -11.43
CA ASP A 30 -12.20 26.65 -10.25
C ASP A 30 -12.49 25.15 -9.99
N PRO A 31 -12.05 24.58 -8.85
CA PRO A 31 -12.31 23.18 -8.52
C PRO A 31 -13.79 22.82 -8.48
N ALA A 32 -14.68 23.77 -8.15
CA ALA A 32 -16.12 23.51 -8.10
C ALA A 32 -16.69 23.30 -9.52
N VAL A 33 -16.26 24.10 -10.49
CA VAL A 33 -16.65 23.96 -11.90
C VAL A 33 -16.13 22.64 -12.46
N ILE A 34 -14.86 22.33 -12.25
CA ILE A 34 -14.23 21.08 -12.70
C ILE A 34 -14.95 19.87 -12.09
N SER A 35 -15.24 19.90 -10.78
CA SER A 35 -15.94 18.82 -10.12
C SER A 35 -17.36 18.62 -10.65
N SER A 36 -18.06 19.70 -11.00
CA SER A 36 -19.41 19.62 -11.59
C SER A 36 -19.37 18.94 -12.96
N ILE A 37 -18.41 19.33 -13.80
CA ILE A 37 -18.24 18.74 -15.13
C ILE A 37 -17.98 17.24 -14.99
N ILE A 38 -17.00 16.83 -14.19
CA ILE A 38 -16.70 15.40 -14.00
C ILE A 38 -17.91 14.64 -13.46
N HIS A 39 -18.69 15.24 -12.57
CA HIS A 39 -19.89 14.64 -12.01
C HIS A 39 -20.95 14.35 -13.09
N ASP A 40 -21.13 15.23 -14.07
CA ASP A 40 -22.11 15.04 -15.16
C ASP A 40 -21.80 13.84 -16.05
N PHE A 41 -20.53 13.50 -16.20
CA PHE A 41 -20.06 12.31 -16.93
C PHE A 41 -19.95 11.07 -16.04
N SER A 42 -20.13 11.21 -14.73
CA SER A 42 -19.96 10.12 -13.77
C SER A 42 -21.23 9.29 -13.65
N ILE A 43 -21.07 7.96 -13.56
CA ILE A 43 -22.18 7.07 -13.26
C ILE A 43 -22.24 6.83 -11.75
N ILE A 44 -23.38 7.14 -11.14
CA ILE A 44 -23.67 6.75 -9.76
C ILE A 44 -23.99 5.25 -9.72
N THR A 45 -22.93 4.46 -9.69
CA THR A 45 -23.02 3.03 -9.44
C THR A 45 -23.32 2.80 -7.96
N LYS A 46 -24.43 2.12 -7.64
CA LYS A 46 -24.65 1.53 -6.31
C LYS A 46 -23.70 0.34 -6.13
N PHE A 47 -22.40 0.61 -5.98
CA PHE A 47 -21.46 -0.44 -5.65
C PHE A 47 -21.92 -1.08 -4.35
N LYS A 48 -22.06 -2.41 -4.36
CA LYS A 48 -22.38 -3.19 -3.18
C LYS A 48 -21.23 -3.01 -2.18
N ARG A 49 -21.34 -2.01 -1.29
CA ARG A 49 -20.49 -1.81 -0.12
C ARG A 49 -20.36 -3.12 0.70
N ILE A 50 -21.36 -3.99 0.56
CA ILE A 50 -21.49 -5.35 1.07
C ILE A 50 -20.35 -6.30 0.68
N ALA A 51 -19.70 -6.14 -0.49
CA ALA A 51 -18.57 -7.00 -0.85
C ALA A 51 -17.32 -6.73 0.00
N LEU A 52 -17.15 -5.48 0.47
CA LEU A 52 -16.04 -5.08 1.34
C LEU A 52 -16.27 -5.51 2.80
N THR A 53 -17.51 -5.58 3.28
CA THR A 53 -17.79 -5.74 4.73
C THR A 53 -17.39 -7.09 5.30
N LYS A 54 -17.49 -8.18 4.53
CA LYS A 54 -17.12 -9.53 5.02
C LYS A 54 -15.63 -9.65 5.33
N GLY A 55 -14.76 -9.12 4.46
CA GLY A 55 -13.32 -9.11 4.67
C GLY A 55 -12.83 -8.01 5.62
N LEU A 56 -13.55 -6.88 5.71
CA LEU A 56 -13.09 -5.71 6.47
C LEU A 56 -12.89 -6.02 7.96
N ASN A 57 -13.72 -6.87 8.56
CA ASN A 57 -13.55 -7.24 9.97
C ASN A 57 -12.22 -8.00 10.20
N ILE A 58 -11.90 -8.93 9.31
CA ILE A 58 -10.66 -9.71 9.34
C ILE A 58 -9.46 -8.80 9.10
N ILE A 59 -9.56 -7.87 8.13
CA ILE A 59 -8.55 -6.86 7.85
C ILE A 59 -8.31 -6.00 9.10
N ASN A 60 -9.35 -5.39 9.65
CA ASN A 60 -9.24 -4.52 10.82
C ASN A 60 -8.66 -5.27 12.03
N LYS A 61 -9.10 -6.51 12.28
CA LYS A 61 -8.61 -7.34 13.38
C LYS A 61 -7.16 -7.76 13.22
N SER A 62 -6.75 -8.15 12.00
CA SER A 62 -5.39 -8.66 11.77
C SER A 62 -4.37 -7.56 11.55
N PHE A 63 -4.70 -6.50 10.82
CA PHE A 63 -3.77 -5.41 10.49
C PHE A 63 -3.69 -4.31 11.57
N SER A 64 -4.49 -4.39 12.64
CA SER A 64 -4.33 -3.55 13.84
C SER A 64 -3.18 -4.00 14.75
N ARG A 65 -2.62 -5.19 14.53
CA ARG A 65 -1.50 -5.77 15.32
C ARG A 65 -0.21 -5.02 15.12
N ARG A 66 0.66 -4.92 16.14
CA ARG A 66 1.81 -4.00 16.15
C ARG A 66 2.98 -4.45 15.27
N THR A 67 3.15 -5.74 15.02
CA THR A 67 4.28 -6.26 14.23
C THR A 67 3.79 -7.07 13.04
N VAL A 68 4.64 -7.22 12.02
CA VAL A 68 4.34 -8.05 10.84
C VAL A 68 4.11 -9.51 11.26
N GLU A 69 4.89 -9.98 12.22
CA GLU A 69 4.81 -11.31 12.80
C GLU A 69 3.46 -11.55 13.50
N GLU A 70 2.97 -10.57 14.26
CA GLU A 70 1.64 -10.62 14.88
C GLU A 70 0.52 -10.57 13.83
N ILE A 71 0.66 -9.77 12.77
CA ILE A 71 -0.30 -9.71 11.65
C ILE A 71 -0.41 -11.08 10.99
N ILE A 72 0.72 -11.68 10.61
CA ILE A 72 0.76 -13.01 9.98
C ILE A 72 0.15 -14.07 10.92
N SER A 73 0.47 -14.02 12.22
CA SER A 73 -0.07 -14.94 13.21
C SER A 73 -1.59 -14.77 13.38
N SER A 74 -2.08 -13.53 13.34
CA SER A 74 -3.51 -13.23 13.34
C SER A 74 -4.21 -13.82 12.11
N LEU A 75 -3.65 -13.60 10.91
CA LEU A 75 -4.19 -14.16 9.67
C LEU A 75 -4.21 -15.70 9.67
N LYS A 76 -3.16 -16.35 10.19
CA LYS A 76 -3.11 -17.82 10.31
C LYS A 76 -4.22 -18.36 11.21
N ARG A 77 -4.57 -17.67 12.30
CA ARG A 77 -5.70 -18.06 13.17
C ARG A 77 -7.03 -17.94 12.43
N GLU A 78 -7.24 -16.84 11.72
CA GLU A 78 -8.46 -16.64 10.93
C GLU A 78 -8.60 -17.69 9.81
N ALA A 79 -7.49 -18.10 9.18
CA ALA A 79 -7.46 -19.16 8.18
C ALA A 79 -7.74 -20.56 8.76
N ALA A 80 -7.51 -20.78 10.06
CA ALA A 80 -7.82 -22.04 10.72
C ALA A 80 -9.31 -22.17 11.03
N ASP A 81 -9.97 -21.06 11.37
CA ASP A 81 -11.39 -21.02 11.72
C ASP A 81 -12.30 -20.97 10.48
N ARG A 82 -11.78 -20.57 9.32
CA ARG A 82 -12.56 -20.32 8.09
C ARG A 82 -11.75 -20.67 6.83
N THR A 83 -12.36 -21.42 5.92
CA THR A 83 -11.81 -21.61 4.58
C THR A 83 -12.10 -20.38 3.73
N ASP A 84 -11.12 -19.48 3.66
CA ASP A 84 -11.16 -18.30 2.79
C ASP A 84 -9.85 -18.20 1.99
N ASP A 85 -9.98 -18.39 0.67
CA ASP A 85 -8.86 -18.37 -0.29
C ASP A 85 -8.09 -17.05 -0.25
N TRP A 86 -8.78 -15.93 0.08
CA TRP A 86 -8.15 -14.63 0.18
C TRP A 86 -7.14 -14.57 1.32
N ILE A 87 -7.44 -15.17 2.48
CA ILE A 87 -6.54 -15.18 3.65
C ILE A 87 -5.28 -16.00 3.33
N SER A 88 -5.46 -17.19 2.75
CA SER A 88 -4.36 -18.07 2.35
C SER A 88 -3.44 -17.41 1.31
N SER A 89 -4.03 -16.77 0.29
CA SER A 89 -3.30 -16.00 -0.73
C SER A 89 -2.54 -14.80 -0.13
N THR A 90 -3.15 -14.11 0.85
CA THR A 90 -2.51 -13.00 1.57
C THR A 90 -1.29 -13.50 2.35
N ILE A 91 -1.42 -14.58 3.13
CA ILE A 91 -0.30 -15.17 3.88
C ILE A 91 0.85 -15.59 2.93
N HIS A 92 0.51 -16.17 1.78
CA HIS A 92 1.51 -16.53 0.76
C HIS A 92 2.24 -15.31 0.19
N SER A 93 1.51 -14.22 -0.03
CA SER A 93 2.09 -12.95 -0.51
C SER A 93 3.07 -12.36 0.51
N PHE A 94 2.73 -12.39 1.81
CA PHE A 94 3.65 -11.98 2.87
C PHE A 94 4.94 -12.82 2.90
N LYS A 95 4.86 -14.13 2.64
CA LYS A 95 6.05 -15.00 2.59
C LYS A 95 6.97 -14.74 1.40
N LYS A 96 6.42 -14.21 0.30
CA LYS A 96 7.19 -13.86 -0.91
C LYS A 96 7.83 -12.49 -0.84
N ALA A 97 7.32 -11.61 0.02
CA ALA A 97 7.85 -10.27 0.19
C ALA A 97 9.13 -10.27 1.05
N SER A 98 10.00 -9.27 0.85
CA SER A 98 11.15 -9.06 1.74
C SER A 98 10.64 -8.71 3.15
N PRO A 99 11.13 -9.41 4.21
CA PRO A 99 10.77 -9.09 5.60
C PRO A 99 11.07 -7.64 5.97
N MET A 100 12.15 -7.08 5.43
CA MET A 100 12.52 -5.67 5.64
C MET A 100 11.46 -4.75 5.04
N SER A 101 11.06 -4.98 3.79
CA SER A 101 10.04 -4.18 3.10
C SER A 101 8.72 -4.21 3.86
N LEU A 102 8.29 -5.36 4.38
CA LEU A 102 7.04 -5.46 5.15
C LEU A 102 7.09 -4.62 6.43
N LYS A 103 8.20 -4.67 7.17
CA LYS A 103 8.38 -3.89 8.41
C LYS A 103 8.42 -2.39 8.12
N ILE A 104 9.13 -2.01 7.06
CA ILE A 104 9.18 -0.65 6.53
C ILE A 104 7.77 -0.15 6.22
N SER A 105 7.02 -0.84 5.37
CA SER A 105 5.69 -0.40 4.94
C SER A 105 4.70 -0.30 6.11
N LEU A 106 4.74 -1.25 7.05
CA LEU A 106 3.89 -1.21 8.24
C LEU A 106 4.18 0.03 9.09
N ARG A 107 5.46 0.39 9.21
CA ARG A 107 5.90 1.54 9.98
C ARG A 107 5.54 2.86 9.29
N SER A 108 5.91 3.01 8.02
CA SER A 108 5.61 4.21 7.22
C SER A 108 4.11 4.52 7.22
N GLY A 109 3.27 3.49 7.07
CA GLY A 109 1.81 3.65 7.11
C GLY A 109 1.25 4.04 8.47
N ARG A 110 1.98 3.85 9.58
CA ARG A 110 1.54 4.25 10.92
C ARG A 110 1.97 5.64 11.29
N GLU A 111 3.23 5.95 11.05
CA GLU A 111 3.76 7.28 11.34
C GLU A 111 3.15 8.31 10.40
N GLY A 112 2.94 7.96 9.13
CA GLY A 112 2.25 8.83 8.17
C GLY A 112 0.81 9.18 8.55
N ARG A 113 0.20 8.49 9.53
CA ARG A 113 -1.12 8.88 10.07
C ARG A 113 -1.04 10.11 10.99
N LEU A 114 0.15 10.41 11.51
CA LEU A 114 0.39 11.48 12.49
C LEU A 114 1.17 12.66 11.89
N GLU A 115 1.57 12.55 10.62
CA GLU A 115 2.46 13.47 9.93
C GLU A 115 1.76 14.15 8.75
N GLY A 116 2.31 15.28 8.30
CA GLY A 116 1.93 15.91 7.05
C GLY A 116 2.55 15.22 5.83
N ILE A 117 2.08 15.60 4.65
CA ILE A 117 2.57 15.05 3.38
C ILE A 117 4.06 15.33 3.16
N SER A 118 4.54 16.51 3.56
CA SER A 118 5.94 16.92 3.38
C SER A 118 6.89 16.02 4.18
N GLU A 119 6.53 15.73 5.44
CA GLU A 119 7.27 14.86 6.33
C GLU A 119 7.26 13.41 5.81
N CYS A 120 6.10 12.93 5.35
CA CYS A 120 5.97 11.61 4.75
C CYS A 120 6.89 11.43 3.55
N LEU A 121 6.86 12.38 2.60
CA LEU A 121 7.68 12.34 1.40
C LEU A 121 9.17 12.45 1.73
N SER A 122 9.54 13.31 2.69
CA SER A 122 10.93 13.46 3.14
C SER A 122 11.47 12.16 3.74
N ARG A 123 10.69 11.49 4.61
CA ARG A 123 11.05 10.17 5.15
C ARG A 123 11.20 9.13 4.05
N GLU A 124 10.22 9.03 3.16
CA GLU A 124 10.21 8.03 2.09
C GLU A 124 11.40 8.21 1.14
N TYR A 125 11.76 9.46 0.83
CA TYR A 125 12.95 9.78 0.03
C TYR A 125 14.25 9.30 0.68
N ILE A 126 14.46 9.61 1.96
CA ILE A 126 15.66 9.18 2.70
C ILE A 126 15.71 7.65 2.75
N MET A 127 14.58 7.04 3.11
CA MET A 127 14.46 5.59 3.24
C MET A 127 14.75 4.87 1.92
N LEU A 128 14.20 5.35 0.79
CA LEU A 128 14.46 4.77 -0.53
C LEU A 128 15.91 4.95 -0.98
N SER A 129 16.49 6.12 -0.70
CA SER A 129 17.91 6.41 -1.01
C SER A 129 18.86 5.46 -0.30
N HIS A 130 18.50 5.01 0.91
CA HIS A 130 19.19 3.93 1.61
C HIS A 130 18.82 2.55 1.06
N ALA A 131 17.53 2.27 0.83
CA ALA A 131 17.02 0.98 0.37
C ALA A 131 17.71 0.50 -0.92
N ILE A 132 18.01 1.39 -1.86
CA ILE A 132 18.68 1.07 -3.13
C ILE A 132 20.08 0.47 -2.92
N ARG A 133 20.73 0.75 -1.79
CA ARG A 133 22.06 0.19 -1.46
C ARG A 133 21.97 -1.24 -0.91
N TYR A 134 20.77 -1.74 -0.62
CA TYR A 134 20.56 -3.06 -0.06
C TYR A 134 20.41 -4.15 -1.11
N LYS A 135 21.04 -5.29 -0.85
CA LYS A 135 20.99 -6.48 -1.72
C LYS A 135 19.57 -6.95 -1.98
N ASP A 136 18.70 -6.94 -0.96
CA ASP A 136 17.30 -7.35 -1.11
C ASP A 136 16.52 -6.49 -2.12
N PHE A 137 16.79 -5.18 -2.16
CA PHE A 137 16.16 -4.28 -3.12
C PHE A 137 16.62 -4.58 -4.55
N VAL A 138 17.95 -4.70 -4.74
CA VAL A 138 18.56 -5.02 -6.04
C VAL A 138 18.12 -6.39 -6.55
N GLU A 139 18.06 -7.39 -5.66
CA GLU A 139 17.64 -8.75 -5.99
C GLU A 139 16.15 -8.82 -6.31
N GLY A 140 15.32 -8.08 -5.58
CA GLY A 140 13.89 -7.92 -5.90
C GLY A 140 13.70 -7.30 -7.30
N TYR A 141 14.45 -6.25 -7.61
CA TYR A 141 14.44 -5.62 -8.93
C TYR A 141 14.87 -6.60 -10.03
N ARG A 142 15.99 -7.31 -9.83
CA ARG A 142 16.50 -8.32 -10.77
C ARG A 142 15.45 -9.40 -11.05
N ALA A 143 14.91 -10.03 -10.00
CA ALA A 143 13.98 -11.15 -10.12
C ALA A 143 12.65 -10.79 -10.81
N ILE A 144 12.17 -9.56 -10.62
CA ILE A 144 10.86 -9.13 -11.14
C ILE A 144 10.98 -8.46 -12.50
N LEU A 145 11.98 -7.60 -12.72
CA LEU A 145 12.04 -6.74 -13.90
C LEU A 145 13.12 -7.13 -14.91
N LEU A 146 14.29 -7.61 -14.46
CA LEU A 146 15.39 -8.01 -15.35
C LEU A 146 15.23 -9.44 -15.84
N ASP A 147 15.42 -10.40 -14.93
CA ASP A 147 15.48 -11.82 -15.27
C ASP A 147 14.08 -12.44 -15.32
N LYS A 148 13.09 -11.77 -14.71
CA LYS A 148 11.67 -12.19 -14.66
C LYS A 148 11.46 -13.62 -14.12
N ASP A 149 12.41 -14.12 -13.33
CA ASP A 149 12.34 -15.45 -12.71
C ASP A 149 11.32 -15.52 -11.56
N ARG A 150 10.87 -14.37 -11.05
CA ARG A 150 9.95 -14.23 -9.90
C ARG A 150 10.41 -15.01 -8.67
N ASN A 151 11.72 -15.19 -8.51
CA ASN A 151 12.34 -15.93 -7.42
C ASN A 151 13.50 -15.12 -6.78
N PRO A 152 13.19 -14.03 -6.07
CA PRO A 152 14.21 -13.20 -5.46
C PRO A 152 14.88 -13.92 -4.28
N LYS A 153 16.21 -13.97 -4.29
CA LYS A 153 17.04 -14.51 -3.21
C LYS A 153 17.25 -13.49 -2.08
N VAL A 154 16.16 -13.14 -1.39
CA VAL A 154 16.19 -12.18 -0.27
C VAL A 154 16.81 -12.82 0.99
N CYS A 155 17.72 -12.11 1.65
CA CYS A 155 18.40 -12.60 2.86
C CYS A 155 17.66 -12.14 4.13
N ALA A 156 16.93 -13.05 4.78
CA ALA A 156 16.17 -12.75 6.00
C ALA A 156 17.01 -12.32 7.22
N LEU A 157 18.30 -12.65 7.27
CA LEU A 157 19.13 -12.57 8.50
C LEU A 157 20.01 -11.31 8.63
N PHE A 158 20.29 -10.59 7.55
CA PHE A 158 21.21 -9.43 7.57
C PHE A 158 20.51 -8.06 7.72
N ALA A 159 19.18 -8.04 7.66
CA ALA A 159 18.37 -6.82 7.55
C ALA A 159 18.20 -5.99 8.85
N LEU A 160 18.28 -6.62 10.03
CA LEU A 160 17.88 -5.98 11.30
C LEU A 160 18.91 -4.97 11.84
N LYS A 161 20.21 -5.31 11.81
CA LYS A 161 21.27 -4.44 12.36
C LYS A 161 21.46 -3.14 11.59
N GLU A 162 21.30 -3.19 10.27
CA GLU A 162 21.40 -1.97 9.45
C GLU A 162 20.10 -1.16 9.45
N TRP A 163 18.95 -1.80 9.65
CA TRP A 163 17.69 -1.12 9.85
C TRP A 163 17.68 -0.24 11.10
N GLU A 164 18.27 -0.68 12.21
CA GLU A 164 18.46 0.18 13.40
C GLU A 164 19.28 1.43 13.10
N LYS A 165 20.18 1.36 12.11
CA LYS A 165 20.99 2.50 11.67
C LYS A 165 20.17 3.45 10.78
N ILE A 166 19.37 2.91 9.85
CA ILE A 166 18.46 3.70 9.01
C ILE A 166 17.36 4.34 9.84
N SER A 167 16.81 3.62 10.83
CA SER A 167 15.77 4.14 11.70
C SER A 167 16.27 5.33 12.52
N LYS A 168 17.49 5.24 13.07
CA LYS A 168 18.14 6.38 13.73
C LYS A 168 18.34 7.57 12.78
N LEU A 169 18.72 7.34 11.52
CA LEU A 169 18.92 8.41 10.53
C LEU A 169 17.62 9.10 10.08
N CYS A 170 16.51 8.37 10.06
CA CYS A 170 15.21 8.90 9.63
C CYS A 170 14.38 9.47 10.81
N ASN A 171 14.98 9.69 12.00
CA ASN A 171 14.28 10.03 13.25
C ASN A 171 13.10 9.08 13.57
N LEU A 172 13.22 7.85 13.11
CA LEU A 172 12.25 6.80 13.29
C LEU A 172 12.46 6.22 14.69
N SER A 173 11.69 6.69 15.68
CA SER A 173 11.77 6.28 17.09
C SER A 173 11.81 4.75 17.26
N LEU A 174 12.80 4.30 18.03
CA LEU A 174 13.26 2.92 18.21
C LEU A 174 12.14 1.88 18.41
N PHE A 175 12.15 0.82 17.60
CA PHE A 175 11.86 -0.53 18.09
C PHE A 175 13.21 -1.20 18.24
N SER A 176 13.65 -1.38 19.49
CA SER A 176 14.61 -2.43 19.81
C SER A 176 13.89 -3.76 19.54
N CYS A 177 14.46 -4.61 18.71
CA CYS A 177 14.03 -6.01 18.64
C CYS A 177 14.57 -6.71 19.88
N ASP A 178 13.70 -6.95 20.87
CA ASP A 178 13.84 -8.12 21.74
C ASP A 178 13.34 -9.37 21.00
#